data_AF-F4LJL4-F1
#
_entry.id   AF-F4LJL4-F1
#
_cell.length_a   1.000
_cell.length_b   1.000
_cell.length_c   1.000
_cell.angle_alpha   90.00
_cell.angle_beta   90.00
_cell.angle_gamma   90.00
#
_symmetry.space_group_name_H-M   'P 1'
#
loop_
_entity.id
_entity.type
_entity.pdbx_description
1 polymer ?
#
loop_
_entity_poly.entity_id
_entity_poly.type
_entity_poly.pdbx_seq_one_letter_code
_entity_poly.pdbx_strand_id
1 'polypeptide(L)'
;MKRFLRSERARPASFPFFCFAFACARGRAIPFLCAAAVIVLLSVPFAAAQTPRESAAGSVPQLLAGVWENETRLLVFGSAVDIAPAAAGERMAESGESAVDIAPAAAVGNAAARAPAGIPLTVVLKLFYGWYYDRAAESGGAAGSASGTAVLPERDRNDAVSAAAEVISVSFEPLIPETAESGAWNMTVQYPGQKQPVSIPIAVFGGSLYLDFMISQLPAEFTGDVFWKAASNTTAISLNVPTVSTEVYSLYRSGAAAYRVRYWLTDMSYDETAFAVLNDGSTSVSFPKHLRIGSAVYTCVPGRGTQVRNAEKIPYDGSRYVLSADGRICVSAAPYAILSTVEDLYAAVEEANRRRKPPRQPPLPDSDLDFHYEIIEELRKYAIGR
;
A
#
# COMPACT_ATOMS: atom_id res chain seq x y z
N MET A 1 -49.80 40.85 34.16
CA MET A 1 -49.50 40.98 35.59
C MET A 1 -47.98 41.07 35.78
N LYS A 2 -47.50 42.22 36.30
CA LYS A 2 -46.16 42.55 36.89
C LYS A 2 -44.88 42.13 36.09
N ARG A 3 -44.19 42.99 35.32
CA ARG A 3 -43.30 44.16 35.66
C ARG A 3 -42.25 43.91 36.74
N PHE A 4 -40.95 43.98 36.37
CA PHE A 4 -39.83 44.79 36.93
C PHE A 4 -38.50 44.29 36.28
N LEU A 5 -37.89 44.93 35.27
CA LEU A 5 -37.05 46.15 35.19
C LEU A 5 -35.68 46.14 35.92
N ARG A 6 -34.62 46.09 35.08
CA ARG A 6 -33.32 46.82 35.04
C ARG A 6 -32.38 46.84 36.26
N SER A 7 -31.08 46.64 35.95
CA SER A 7 -30.01 47.58 36.32
C SER A 7 -28.73 47.34 35.50
N GLU A 8 -28.23 48.39 34.87
CA GLU A 8 -26.93 48.52 34.18
C GLU A 8 -25.75 48.71 35.15
N ARG A 9 -24.53 48.69 34.57
CA ARG A 9 -23.22 49.28 34.97
C ARG A 9 -22.15 48.22 35.23
N ALA A 10 -20.86 48.41 35.00
CA ALA A 10 -20.04 49.28 34.16
C ALA A 10 -18.61 48.67 34.27
N ARG A 11 -17.77 48.79 33.23
CA ARG A 11 -16.32 48.49 33.31
C ARG A 11 -15.59 49.62 34.08
N PRO A 12 -14.38 49.38 34.64
CA PRO A 12 -13.16 49.75 33.90
C PRO A 12 -11.89 48.91 34.21
N ALA A 13 -10.81 49.23 33.46
CA ALA A 13 -9.36 49.07 33.76
C ALA A 13 -8.74 47.64 33.67
N SER A 14 -7.91 47.30 32.67
CA SER A 14 -6.51 47.66 32.35
C SER A 14 -5.44 46.81 33.06
N PHE A 15 -4.76 45.96 32.25
CA PHE A 15 -3.33 45.53 32.23
C PHE A 15 -2.54 45.26 33.53
N PRO A 16 -1.66 44.23 33.56
CA PRO A 16 -0.33 44.42 32.95
C PRO A 16 0.25 43.24 32.15
N PHE A 17 1.06 43.65 31.16
CA PHE A 17 2.10 42.89 30.46
C PHE A 17 3.16 42.36 31.43
N PHE A 18 3.59 41.11 31.25
CA PHE A 18 4.84 40.61 31.83
C PHE A 18 5.97 40.80 30.81
N CYS A 19 6.83 41.80 31.04
CA CYS A 19 8.15 41.89 30.44
C CYS A 19 9.15 41.13 31.33
N PHE A 20 9.84 40.12 30.79
CA PHE A 20 11.04 39.57 31.39
C PHE A 20 12.24 40.46 31.03
N ALA A 21 12.74 41.23 32.00
CA ALA A 21 14.04 41.88 31.92
C ALA A 21 15.10 40.93 32.50
N PHE A 22 16.06 40.50 31.68
CA PHE A 22 17.29 39.85 32.16
C PHE A 22 18.22 40.92 32.73
N ALA A 23 18.30 40.97 34.06
CA ALA A 23 19.29 41.78 34.76
C ALA A 23 20.66 41.09 34.73
N CYS A 24 21.62 41.79 34.15
CA CYS A 24 23.03 41.44 34.12
C CYS A 24 23.65 41.75 35.50
N ALA A 25 24.17 40.75 36.21
CA ALA A 25 24.90 40.95 37.47
C ALA A 25 26.33 40.41 37.34
N ARG A 26 27.28 41.33 37.54
CA ARG A 26 28.73 41.13 37.52
C ARG A 26 29.21 40.28 38.70
N GLY A 27 30.09 39.34 38.39
CA GLY A 27 31.42 39.26 39.00
C GLY A 27 31.57 38.54 40.35
N ARG A 28 32.18 37.35 40.30
CA ARG A 28 33.29 36.97 41.20
C ARG A 28 34.08 35.80 40.62
N ALA A 29 35.38 36.03 40.44
CA ALA A 29 36.36 35.07 39.99
C ALA A 29 36.86 34.20 41.16
N ILE A 30 37.03 32.89 40.92
CA ILE A 30 37.84 31.97 41.71
C ILE A 30 38.54 31.00 40.71
N PRO A 31 39.82 30.62 40.90
CA PRO A 31 40.71 30.27 39.81
C PRO A 31 40.84 28.76 39.53
N PHE A 32 41.30 28.47 38.30
CA PHE A 32 42.12 27.34 37.85
C PHE A 32 41.97 25.97 38.53
N LEU A 33 41.42 25.01 37.79
CA LEU A 33 42.03 23.69 37.67
C LEU A 33 41.90 23.21 36.21
N CYS A 34 43.04 23.15 35.52
CA CYS A 34 43.15 22.57 34.19
C CYS A 34 42.94 21.06 34.27
N ALA A 35 41.84 20.57 33.67
CA ALA A 35 41.72 19.18 33.25
C ALA A 35 41.54 19.20 31.73
N ALA A 36 42.63 18.91 31.02
CA ALA A 36 42.62 18.69 29.57
C ALA A 36 41.84 17.40 29.29
N ALA A 37 40.55 17.52 28.94
CA ALA A 37 39.79 16.43 28.37
C ALA A 37 40.25 16.25 26.92
N VAL A 38 41.04 15.20 26.70
CA VAL A 38 41.39 14.69 25.38
C VAL A 38 40.10 14.22 24.70
N ILE A 39 39.55 15.05 23.82
CA ILE A 39 38.47 14.64 22.92
C ILE A 39 39.12 13.77 21.85
N VAL A 40 39.01 12.45 22.04
CA VAL A 40 39.26 11.48 20.97
C VAL A 40 38.11 11.63 19.98
N LEU A 41 38.35 12.35 18.88
CA LEU A 41 37.54 12.34 17.68
C LEU A 41 37.60 10.93 17.08
N LEU A 42 36.71 10.05 17.54
CA LEU A 42 36.35 8.86 16.78
C LEU A 42 35.41 9.33 15.66
N SER A 43 36.01 9.51 14.49
CA SER A 43 35.33 9.66 13.21
C SER A 43 34.51 8.39 12.93
N VAL A 44 33.24 8.43 13.32
CA VAL A 44 32.24 7.48 12.83
C VAL A 44 31.91 7.88 11.39
N PRO A 45 31.91 6.96 10.41
CA PRO A 45 31.61 7.31 9.03
C PRO A 45 30.18 7.86 8.94
N PHE A 46 30.10 9.05 8.36
CA PHE A 46 28.90 9.75 7.98
C PHE A 46 28.03 8.85 7.10
N ALA A 47 26.88 8.40 7.62
CA ALA A 47 25.86 7.75 6.80
C ALA A 47 25.38 8.80 5.79
N ALA A 48 25.61 8.53 4.50
CA ALA A 48 25.22 9.42 3.42
C ALA A 48 23.72 9.71 3.52
N ALA A 49 23.36 11.01 3.49
CA ALA A 49 21.98 11.44 3.34
C ALA A 49 21.37 10.74 2.12
N GLN A 50 20.35 9.90 2.35
CA GLN A 50 19.67 9.16 1.31
C GLN A 50 18.91 10.15 0.43
N THR A 51 19.32 10.30 -0.83
CA THR A 51 18.62 11.14 -1.80
C THR A 51 17.24 10.54 -2.06
N PRO A 52 16.14 11.29 -1.87
CA PRO A 52 14.82 10.84 -2.26
C PRO A 52 14.82 10.43 -3.73
N ARG A 53 14.40 9.21 -4.05
CA ARG A 53 14.25 8.76 -5.42
C ARG A 53 12.82 9.02 -5.85
N GLU A 54 12.65 9.82 -6.90
CA GLU A 54 11.34 10.06 -7.49
C GLU A 54 11.11 8.98 -8.55
N SER A 55 10.20 8.04 -8.29
CA SER A 55 9.75 7.07 -9.30
C SER A 55 9.01 7.83 -10.40
N ALA A 56 9.37 7.58 -11.67
CA ALA A 56 8.70 8.20 -12.80
C ALA A 56 7.21 7.77 -12.81
N ALA A 57 6.31 8.74 -12.99
CA ALA A 57 4.89 8.46 -13.08
C ALA A 57 4.61 7.43 -14.20
N GLY A 58 4.10 6.25 -13.84
CA GLY A 58 3.79 5.16 -14.77
C GLY A 58 4.76 3.98 -14.79
N SER A 59 5.81 3.98 -13.96
CA SER A 59 6.67 2.81 -13.73
C SER A 59 6.37 2.10 -12.41
N VAL A 60 6.66 0.80 -12.33
CA VAL A 60 6.64 0.05 -11.06
C VAL A 60 7.72 0.64 -10.14
N PRO A 61 7.40 1.06 -8.90
CA PRO A 61 8.41 1.47 -7.94
C PRO A 61 9.47 0.38 -7.74
N GLN A 62 10.74 0.77 -7.60
CA GLN A 62 11.84 -0.20 -7.57
C GLN A 62 11.69 -1.19 -6.41
N LEU A 63 11.24 -0.69 -5.26
CA LEU A 63 10.96 -1.51 -4.08
C LEU A 63 9.81 -2.51 -4.27
N LEU A 64 8.98 -2.39 -5.31
CA LEU A 64 7.89 -3.32 -5.63
C LEU A 64 8.27 -4.33 -6.73
N ALA A 65 9.46 -4.22 -7.31
CA ALA A 65 9.92 -5.16 -8.33
C ALA A 65 10.13 -6.56 -7.73
N GLY A 66 9.79 -7.60 -8.51
CA GLY A 66 9.94 -9.00 -8.13
C GLY A 66 8.62 -9.71 -7.82
N VAL A 67 8.75 -10.95 -7.34
CA VAL A 67 7.61 -11.80 -6.98
C VAL A 67 7.33 -11.66 -5.49
N TRP A 68 6.13 -11.20 -5.15
CA TRP A 68 5.66 -11.11 -3.77
C TRP A 68 4.78 -12.30 -3.45
N GLU A 69 4.99 -12.91 -2.30
CA GLU A 69 4.25 -14.10 -1.90
C GLU A 69 3.62 -14.00 -0.52
N ASN A 70 2.48 -14.65 -0.38
CA ASN A 70 1.90 -15.00 0.90
C ASN A 70 1.36 -16.44 0.86
N GLU A 71 0.59 -16.82 1.87
CA GLU A 71 0.03 -18.18 2.00
C GLU A 71 -0.87 -18.58 0.81
N THR A 72 -1.55 -17.61 0.21
CA THR A 72 -2.64 -17.87 -0.75
C THR A 72 -2.30 -17.48 -2.19
N ARG A 73 -1.30 -16.63 -2.41
CA ARG A 73 -1.02 -16.05 -3.74
C ARG A 73 0.42 -15.63 -3.96
N LEU A 74 0.77 -15.52 -5.23
CA LEU A 74 1.92 -14.80 -5.76
C LEU A 74 1.42 -13.54 -6.50
N LEU A 75 2.16 -12.45 -6.37
CA LEU A 75 1.83 -11.14 -6.92
C LEU A 75 3.06 -10.60 -7.65
N VAL A 76 2.86 -10.09 -8.87
CA VAL A 76 3.90 -9.39 -9.63
C VAL A 76 3.32 -8.09 -10.16
N PHE A 77 3.96 -6.98 -9.83
CA PHE A 77 3.64 -5.66 -10.36
C PHE A 77 4.46 -5.45 -11.63
N GLY A 78 3.79 -5.34 -12.78
CA GLY A 78 4.43 -5.27 -14.09
C GLY A 78 4.26 -6.55 -14.92
N SER A 79 4.97 -6.58 -16.04
CA SER A 79 4.99 -7.75 -16.92
C SER A 79 5.79 -8.87 -16.26
N ALA A 80 5.16 -10.02 -16.06
CA ALA A 80 5.86 -11.20 -15.55
C ALA A 80 6.96 -11.72 -16.49
N VAL A 81 6.96 -11.29 -17.76
CA VAL A 81 8.01 -11.60 -18.75
C VAL A 81 9.25 -10.70 -18.57
N ASP A 82 9.08 -9.53 -17.94
CA ASP A 82 10.15 -8.55 -17.73
C ASP A 82 10.77 -8.63 -16.32
N ILE A 83 10.51 -9.72 -15.58
CA ILE A 83 11.18 -9.98 -14.28
C ILE A 83 12.64 -10.34 -14.58
N ALA A 84 13.46 -9.33 -14.85
CA ALA A 84 14.90 -9.47 -14.79
C ALA A 84 15.29 -9.72 -13.33
N PRO A 85 16.19 -10.68 -13.04
CA PRO A 85 16.68 -10.89 -11.68
C PRO A 85 17.29 -9.58 -11.17
N ALA A 86 16.89 -9.16 -9.98
CA ALA A 86 17.53 -8.05 -9.30
C ALA A 86 19.02 -8.39 -9.16
N ALA A 87 19.88 -7.72 -9.94
CA ALA A 87 21.30 -7.96 -9.93
C ALA A 87 21.85 -7.68 -8.51
N ALA A 88 22.21 -8.76 -7.82
CA ALA A 88 23.12 -8.71 -6.70
C ALA A 88 24.43 -8.05 -7.13
N GLY A 89 24.99 -7.22 -6.24
CA GLY A 89 26.16 -6.41 -6.51
C GLY A 89 27.40 -7.18 -7.03
N GLU A 90 28.07 -6.51 -7.97
CA GLU A 90 29.48 -6.57 -8.37
C GLU A 90 30.08 -7.91 -8.86
N ARG A 91 30.48 -7.92 -10.14
CA ARG A 91 31.88 -8.09 -10.56
C ARG A 91 32.10 -7.70 -12.03
N MET A 92 33.23 -7.04 -12.26
CA MET A 92 33.80 -6.65 -13.54
C MET A 92 33.91 -7.80 -14.55
N ALA A 93 33.61 -7.50 -15.82
CA ALA A 93 34.36 -7.98 -16.97
C ALA A 93 34.15 -7.03 -18.16
N GLU A 94 35.27 -6.54 -18.69
CA GLU A 94 35.39 -5.77 -19.93
C GLU A 94 35.10 -6.62 -21.16
N SER A 95 34.34 -6.07 -22.11
CA SER A 95 34.47 -6.20 -23.57
C SER A 95 33.23 -5.52 -24.16
N GLY A 96 33.28 -4.42 -24.90
CA GLY A 96 34.18 -4.14 -26.01
C GLY A 96 33.57 -4.67 -27.30
N GLU A 97 32.48 -4.08 -27.80
CA GLU A 97 32.27 -3.90 -29.25
C GLU A 97 31.11 -2.95 -29.60
N SER A 98 31.37 -2.19 -30.66
CA SER A 98 30.59 -1.12 -31.26
C SER A 98 29.30 -1.62 -31.92
N ALA A 99 28.19 -0.91 -31.73
CA ALA A 99 26.98 -1.09 -32.53
C ALA A 99 26.45 0.26 -33.04
N VAL A 100 26.24 0.27 -34.35
CA VAL A 100 25.99 1.37 -35.26
C VAL A 100 24.63 2.04 -35.01
N ASP A 101 24.62 3.37 -35.11
CA ASP A 101 23.44 4.23 -35.20
C ASP A 101 22.45 3.75 -36.28
N ILE A 102 21.24 3.38 -35.87
CA ILE A 102 20.08 3.34 -36.78
C ILE A 102 18.89 3.98 -36.05
N ALA A 103 18.61 5.23 -36.40
CA ALA A 103 17.38 5.92 -36.05
C ALA A 103 16.18 5.29 -36.78
N PRO A 104 15.05 5.00 -36.11
CA PRO A 104 13.83 4.65 -36.81
C PRO A 104 13.00 5.90 -37.14
N ALA A 105 12.55 5.92 -38.39
CA ALA A 105 11.70 6.93 -39.00
C ALA A 105 10.34 7.07 -38.30
N ALA A 106 9.87 8.32 -38.27
CA ALA A 106 8.57 8.72 -37.76
C ALA A 106 7.42 8.06 -38.55
N ALA A 107 6.60 7.26 -37.88
CA ALA A 107 5.30 6.82 -38.39
C ALA A 107 4.19 7.65 -37.75
N VAL A 108 3.60 8.52 -38.57
CA VAL A 108 2.37 9.27 -38.27
C VAL A 108 1.19 8.32 -38.39
N GLY A 109 0.48 8.08 -37.28
CA GLY A 109 -0.72 7.24 -37.23
C GLY A 109 -1.67 7.73 -36.15
N ASN A 110 -2.95 7.90 -36.52
CA ASN A 110 -3.99 8.63 -35.81
C ASN A 110 -4.17 8.28 -34.33
N ALA A 111 -4.28 9.33 -33.51
CA ALA A 111 -4.57 9.28 -32.08
C ALA A 111 -6.03 8.84 -31.83
N ALA A 112 -6.25 7.54 -31.71
CA ALA A 112 -7.36 7.03 -30.89
C ALA A 112 -7.02 7.30 -29.42
N ALA A 113 -7.97 7.84 -28.66
CA ALA A 113 -7.82 8.14 -27.24
C ALA A 113 -7.33 6.89 -26.47
N ARG A 114 -6.04 6.86 -26.17
CA ARG A 114 -5.38 5.77 -25.46
C ARG A 114 -5.79 5.87 -23.99
N ALA A 115 -6.52 4.87 -23.50
CA ALA A 115 -6.69 4.67 -22.06
C ALA A 115 -5.31 4.75 -21.40
N PRO A 116 -5.17 5.36 -20.20
CA PRO A 116 -3.86 5.46 -19.55
C PRO A 116 -3.26 4.06 -19.47
N ALA A 117 -2.05 3.91 -20.00
CA ALA A 117 -1.33 2.64 -20.06
C ALA A 117 -0.98 2.22 -18.63
N GLY A 118 -1.93 1.59 -17.95
CA GLY A 118 -1.73 1.07 -16.61
C GLY A 118 -0.72 -0.07 -16.62
N ILE A 119 0.05 -0.16 -15.55
CA ILE A 119 1.01 -1.24 -15.32
C ILE A 119 0.20 -2.52 -15.10
N PRO A 120 0.48 -3.64 -15.77
CA PRO A 120 -0.28 -4.86 -15.52
C PRO A 120 0.02 -5.41 -14.11
N LEU A 121 -0.99 -6.01 -13.48
CA LEU A 121 -0.83 -6.77 -12.24
C LEU A 121 -1.06 -8.25 -12.52
N THR A 122 -0.05 -9.07 -12.26
CA THR A 122 -0.17 -10.52 -12.36
C THR A 122 -0.48 -11.11 -10.97
N VAL A 123 -1.53 -11.92 -10.88
CA VAL A 123 -1.96 -12.58 -9.64
C VAL A 123 -2.09 -14.07 -9.89
N VAL A 124 -1.30 -14.86 -9.15
CA VAL A 124 -1.39 -16.32 -9.14
C VAL A 124 -1.95 -16.78 -7.81
N LEU A 125 -3.03 -17.55 -7.81
CA LEU A 125 -3.60 -18.14 -6.60
C LEU A 125 -2.94 -19.50 -6.34
N LYS A 126 -2.28 -19.69 -5.21
CA LYS A 126 -1.52 -20.91 -4.89
C LYS A 126 -2.42 -22.14 -4.70
N LEU A 127 -3.65 -21.95 -4.25
CA LEU A 127 -4.52 -23.06 -3.89
C LEU A 127 -5.96 -22.68 -4.21
N PHE A 128 -6.34 -22.74 -5.47
CA PHE A 128 -7.76 -22.83 -5.76
C PHE A 128 -8.24 -24.22 -5.28
N TYR A 129 -8.86 -24.24 -4.09
CA TYR A 129 -9.25 -25.45 -3.34
C TYR A 129 -8.12 -26.43 -2.98
N GLY A 130 -6.85 -26.04 -3.08
CA GLY A 130 -5.71 -26.91 -2.72
C GLY A 130 -5.16 -27.79 -3.84
N TRP A 131 -5.64 -27.62 -5.09
CA TRP A 131 -5.39 -28.58 -6.17
C TRP A 131 -4.44 -28.09 -7.27
N TYR A 132 -4.38 -26.79 -7.54
CA TYR A 132 -3.54 -26.20 -8.58
C TYR A 132 -3.33 -24.69 -8.36
N TYR A 133 -2.30 -24.16 -9.02
CA TYR A 133 -1.98 -22.73 -9.07
C TYR A 133 -2.74 -22.10 -10.24
N ASP A 134 -3.61 -21.13 -9.95
CA ASP A 134 -4.43 -20.45 -10.95
C ASP A 134 -3.85 -19.09 -11.32
N ARG A 135 -3.57 -18.88 -12.61
CA ARG A 135 -3.14 -17.60 -13.17
C ARG A 135 -4.36 -16.71 -13.43
N ALA A 136 -4.85 -16.12 -12.34
CA ALA A 136 -6.16 -15.51 -12.32
C ALA A 136 -6.21 -14.10 -12.91
N ALA A 137 -5.12 -13.33 -12.78
CA ALA A 137 -4.93 -12.07 -13.50
C ALA A 137 -3.55 -12.01 -14.14
N GLU A 138 -3.48 -11.50 -15.36
CA GLU A 138 -2.25 -11.39 -16.15
C GLU A 138 -2.27 -10.11 -17.01
N SER A 139 -1.09 -9.70 -17.48
CA SER A 139 -1.02 -8.63 -18.47
C SER A 139 -1.72 -9.07 -19.76
N GLY A 140 -2.56 -8.22 -20.34
CA GLY A 140 -3.26 -8.51 -21.61
C GLY A 140 -2.35 -8.67 -22.84
N GLY A 141 -1.03 -8.78 -22.66
CA GLY A 141 -0.01 -8.96 -23.70
C GLY A 141 0.27 -10.42 -24.07
N ALA A 142 -0.44 -11.39 -23.48
CA ALA A 142 -0.32 -12.82 -23.80
C ALA A 142 -0.89 -13.22 -25.18
N ALA A 143 -1.39 -12.27 -25.96
CA ALA A 143 -1.78 -12.47 -27.35
C ALA A 143 -0.91 -11.59 -28.25
N GLY A 144 0.38 -11.95 -28.37
CA GLY A 144 1.32 -11.33 -29.29
C GLY A 144 2.08 -10.14 -28.72
N SER A 145 3.22 -10.42 -28.06
CA SER A 145 4.24 -9.39 -27.85
C SER A 145 4.79 -8.91 -29.21
N ALA A 146 4.93 -7.59 -29.36
CA ALA A 146 5.65 -6.96 -30.47
C ALA A 146 7.16 -7.33 -30.50
N SER A 147 7.65 -8.09 -29.51
CA SER A 147 9.01 -8.63 -29.44
C SER A 147 9.09 -10.17 -29.58
N GLY A 148 8.12 -10.83 -30.22
CA GLY A 148 8.32 -12.10 -30.94
C GLY A 148 8.98 -13.31 -30.25
N THR A 149 9.21 -13.35 -28.92
CA THR A 149 10.04 -14.42 -28.32
C THR A 149 9.52 -15.04 -27.03
N ALA A 150 8.50 -14.49 -26.36
CA ALA A 150 7.88 -15.15 -25.21
C ALA A 150 6.39 -15.40 -25.47
N VAL A 151 6.07 -16.61 -25.92
CA VAL A 151 4.69 -17.12 -25.89
C VAL A 151 4.41 -17.50 -24.45
N LEU A 152 3.47 -16.81 -23.81
CA LEU A 152 3.03 -17.20 -22.47
C LEU A 152 2.44 -18.62 -22.54
N PRO A 153 2.76 -19.51 -21.59
CA PRO A 153 2.20 -20.86 -21.58
C PRO A 153 0.67 -20.79 -21.57
N GLU A 154 -0.02 -21.78 -22.14
CA GLU A 154 -1.49 -21.83 -22.07
C GLU A 154 -1.92 -21.99 -20.60
N ARG A 155 -2.94 -21.23 -20.18
CA ARG A 155 -3.47 -21.31 -18.82
C ARG A 155 -4.08 -22.68 -18.59
N ASP A 156 -3.54 -23.42 -17.62
CA ASP A 156 -4.16 -24.66 -17.14
C ASP A 156 -5.54 -24.32 -16.56
N ARG A 157 -6.57 -24.98 -17.08
CA ARG A 157 -7.97 -24.55 -16.92
C ARG A 157 -8.57 -25.15 -15.66
N ASN A 158 -9.48 -24.40 -15.07
CA ASN A 158 -10.48 -24.94 -14.17
C ASN A 158 -11.86 -24.61 -14.71
N ASP A 159 -12.74 -25.60 -14.76
CA ASP A 159 -14.06 -25.53 -15.39
C ASP A 159 -15.02 -24.52 -14.74
N ALA A 160 -14.65 -23.98 -13.56
CA ALA A 160 -15.46 -23.05 -12.77
C ALA A 160 -15.17 -21.55 -12.99
N VAL A 161 -14.21 -21.18 -13.85
CA VAL A 161 -13.77 -19.77 -14.04
C VAL A 161 -13.68 -19.39 -15.52
N SER A 162 -13.56 -18.09 -15.82
CA SER A 162 -13.42 -17.58 -17.18
C SER A 162 -12.25 -18.25 -17.90
N ALA A 163 -12.41 -18.53 -19.21
CA ALA A 163 -11.39 -19.18 -20.01
C ALA A 163 -10.09 -18.36 -20.12
N ALA A 164 -10.18 -17.03 -20.05
CA ALA A 164 -9.05 -16.11 -20.03
C ALA A 164 -8.81 -15.55 -18.62
N ALA A 165 -7.55 -15.25 -18.31
CA ALA A 165 -7.17 -14.47 -17.13
C ALA A 165 -7.77 -13.06 -17.20
N GLU A 166 -8.05 -12.47 -16.04
CA GLU A 166 -8.49 -11.08 -15.97
C GLU A 166 -7.34 -10.12 -16.29
N VAL A 167 -7.64 -9.06 -17.04
CA VAL A 167 -6.68 -7.99 -17.30
C VAL A 167 -6.89 -6.90 -16.26
N ILE A 168 -6.02 -6.88 -15.25
CA ILE A 168 -6.01 -5.85 -14.19
C ILE A 168 -4.83 -4.93 -14.43
N SER A 169 -5.08 -3.63 -14.38
CA SER A 169 -4.04 -2.61 -14.49
C SER A 169 -3.97 -1.75 -13.22
N VAL A 170 -2.77 -1.32 -12.89
CA VAL A 170 -2.45 -0.53 -11.71
C VAL A 170 -1.63 0.70 -12.05
N SER A 171 -1.68 1.70 -11.19
CA SER A 171 -0.77 2.84 -11.17
C SER A 171 -0.39 3.18 -9.74
N PHE A 172 0.75 3.84 -9.57
CA PHE A 172 1.28 4.18 -8.24
C PHE A 172 1.48 5.69 -8.12
N GLU A 173 1.00 6.24 -7.01
CA GLU A 173 1.26 7.62 -6.60
C GLU A 173 1.98 7.59 -5.23
N PRO A 174 3.13 8.25 -5.06
CA PRO A 174 3.86 8.20 -3.79
C PRO A 174 3.07 8.88 -2.66
N LEU A 175 2.95 8.19 -1.51
CA LEU A 175 2.42 8.77 -0.27
C LEU A 175 3.52 9.43 0.57
N ILE A 176 4.74 8.90 0.45
CA ILE A 176 5.98 9.47 0.97
C ILE A 176 7.07 9.30 -0.09
N PRO A 177 8.17 10.07 -0.02
CA PRO A 177 9.31 9.87 -0.90
C PRO A 177 9.90 8.46 -0.72
N GLU A 178 10.21 7.80 -1.85
CA GLU A 178 10.90 6.50 -1.85
C GLU A 178 12.36 6.68 -1.45
N THR A 179 12.82 5.81 -0.54
CA THR A 179 14.23 5.65 -0.19
C THR A 179 14.74 4.32 -0.74
N ALA A 180 16.03 4.02 -0.55
CA ALA A 180 16.59 2.74 -0.97
C ALA A 180 16.02 1.54 -0.18
N GLU A 181 15.43 1.77 0.99
CA GLU A 181 15.05 0.72 1.94
C GLU A 181 13.56 0.71 2.29
N SER A 182 12.84 1.80 2.00
CA SER A 182 11.44 1.96 2.34
C SER A 182 10.69 2.90 1.41
N GLY A 183 9.40 2.63 1.21
CA GLY A 183 8.49 3.54 0.51
C GLY A 183 7.04 3.19 0.75
N ALA A 184 6.15 4.14 0.46
CA ALA A 184 4.71 3.90 0.49
C ALA A 184 4.03 4.63 -0.66
N TRP A 185 3.03 3.97 -1.26
CA TRP A 185 2.33 4.44 -2.44
C TRP A 185 0.83 4.18 -2.30
N ASN A 186 0.06 5.03 -2.95
CA ASN A 186 -1.32 4.76 -3.26
C ASN A 186 -1.36 3.97 -4.57
N MET A 187 -1.63 2.66 -4.50
CA MET A 187 -1.83 1.84 -5.69
C MET A 187 -3.27 1.98 -6.16
N THR A 188 -3.47 2.51 -7.35
CA THR A 188 -4.79 2.65 -7.96
C THR A 188 -5.02 1.49 -8.91
N VAL A 189 -6.03 0.68 -8.65
CA VAL A 189 -6.37 -0.55 -9.40
C VAL A 189 -7.61 -0.32 -10.25
N GLN A 190 -7.51 -0.63 -11.55
CA GLN A 190 -8.63 -0.63 -12.46
C GLN A 190 -9.14 -2.07 -12.66
N TYR A 191 -10.26 -2.38 -12.00
CA TYR A 191 -10.92 -3.69 -12.12
C TYR A 191 -11.76 -3.79 -13.41
N PRO A 192 -11.87 -4.98 -14.03
CA PRO A 192 -12.77 -5.22 -15.14
C PRO A 192 -14.22 -4.85 -14.79
N GLY A 193 -14.88 -4.10 -15.66
CA GLY A 193 -16.28 -3.70 -15.48
C GLY A 193 -16.54 -2.62 -14.42
N GLN A 194 -15.54 -2.19 -13.64
CA GLN A 194 -15.69 -1.10 -12.68
C GLN A 194 -15.45 0.25 -13.35
N LYS A 195 -16.37 1.21 -13.13
CA LYS A 195 -16.25 2.56 -13.69
C LYS A 195 -15.21 3.42 -12.98
N GLN A 196 -15.05 3.21 -11.68
CA GLN A 196 -14.16 3.99 -10.83
C GLN A 196 -13.00 3.09 -10.39
N PRO A 197 -11.76 3.57 -10.49
CA PRO A 197 -10.63 2.82 -10.00
C PRO A 197 -10.63 2.80 -8.46
N VAL A 198 -10.02 1.77 -7.91
CA VAL A 198 -9.98 1.52 -6.46
C VAL A 198 -8.59 1.85 -5.93
N SER A 199 -8.54 2.58 -4.83
CA SER A 199 -7.29 2.92 -4.14
C SER A 199 -6.95 1.85 -3.10
N ILE A 200 -5.74 1.30 -3.20
CA ILE A 200 -5.14 0.33 -2.28
C ILE A 200 -3.80 0.90 -1.84
N PRO A 201 -3.72 1.56 -0.68
CA PRO A 201 -2.44 2.02 -0.15
C PRO A 201 -1.55 0.83 0.21
N ILE A 202 -0.27 0.95 -0.13
CA ILE A 202 0.75 -0.08 0.11
C ILE A 202 2.01 0.56 0.70
N ALA A 203 2.66 -0.15 1.60
CA ALA A 203 3.97 0.21 2.13
C ALA A 203 4.93 -0.97 1.96
N VAL A 204 6.19 -0.68 1.65
CA VAL A 204 7.25 -1.67 1.52
C VAL A 204 8.46 -1.22 2.30
N PHE A 205 8.99 -2.11 3.13
CA PHE A 205 10.33 -1.98 3.73
C PHE A 205 10.77 -3.34 4.29
N GLY A 206 12.09 -3.56 4.39
CA GLY A 206 12.65 -4.80 4.96
C GLY A 206 12.21 -6.08 4.23
N GLY A 207 12.03 -6.01 2.90
CA GLY A 207 11.57 -7.15 2.08
C GLY A 207 10.12 -7.58 2.33
N SER A 208 9.32 -6.73 2.99
CA SER A 208 7.94 -7.01 3.36
C SER A 208 7.00 -5.94 2.81
N LEU A 209 5.84 -6.38 2.32
CA LEU A 209 4.74 -5.54 1.85
C LEU A 209 3.63 -5.50 2.89
N TYR A 210 3.17 -4.30 3.21
CA TYR A 210 2.18 -4.04 4.24
C TYR A 210 0.95 -3.33 3.67
N LEU A 211 -0.23 -3.76 4.12
CA LEU A 211 -1.52 -3.13 3.84
C LEU A 211 -2.15 -2.48 5.07
N ASP A 212 -1.57 -2.66 6.26
CA ASP A 212 -2.00 -1.97 7.49
C ASP A 212 -0.79 -1.22 8.05
N PHE A 213 -0.73 0.07 7.73
CA PHE A 213 0.39 0.93 8.08
C PHE A 213 -0.06 2.37 8.32
N MET A 214 0.78 3.08 9.04
CA MET A 214 0.62 4.49 9.37
C MET A 214 1.86 5.25 8.90
N ILE A 215 1.67 6.51 8.50
CA ILE A 215 2.72 7.39 8.00
C ILE A 215 2.89 8.58 8.94
N SER A 216 4.14 8.95 9.24
CA SER A 216 4.49 10.24 9.79
C SER A 216 5.04 11.17 8.72
N GLN A 217 4.69 12.46 8.81
CA GLN A 217 5.25 13.53 7.96
C GLN A 217 6.51 14.14 8.58
N LEU A 218 7.02 13.58 9.68
CA LEU A 218 8.20 14.08 10.36
C LEU A 218 9.48 13.69 9.60
N PRO A 219 10.56 14.49 9.74
CA PRO A 219 11.86 14.13 9.21
C PRO A 219 12.35 12.81 9.80
N ALA A 220 13.16 12.08 9.04
CA ALA A 220 13.61 10.74 9.40
C ALA A 220 14.37 10.66 10.74
N GLU A 221 15.00 11.76 11.13
CA GLU A 221 15.86 11.85 12.32
C GLU A 221 15.09 12.28 13.58
N PHE A 222 13.76 12.37 13.52
CA PHE A 222 12.98 12.92 14.61
C PHE A 222 12.81 11.92 15.78
N THR A 223 13.35 12.29 16.94
CA THR A 223 13.37 11.46 18.16
C THR A 223 12.31 11.85 19.21
N GLY A 224 11.54 12.91 18.98
CA GLY A 224 10.53 13.43 19.92
C GLY A 224 9.17 12.72 19.84
N ASP A 225 8.11 13.46 20.15
CA ASP A 225 6.73 12.95 20.08
C ASP A 225 6.25 12.84 18.62
N VAL A 226 5.84 11.63 18.22
CA VAL A 226 5.52 11.33 16.81
C VAL A 226 4.06 10.97 16.67
N PHE A 227 3.40 11.54 15.67
CA PHE A 227 2.09 11.09 15.21
C PHE A 227 2.23 10.36 13.88
N TRP A 228 1.87 9.09 13.87
CA TRP A 228 1.69 8.29 12.65
C TRP A 228 0.19 8.24 12.32
N LYS A 229 -0.16 8.86 11.20
CA LYS A 229 -1.51 8.91 10.65
C LYS A 229 -1.81 7.61 9.90
N ALA A 230 -2.96 7.01 10.13
CA ALA A 230 -3.44 5.87 9.34
C ALA A 230 -3.40 6.20 7.84
N ALA A 231 -2.76 5.32 7.06
CA ALA A 231 -2.52 5.53 5.64
C ALA A 231 -3.19 4.48 4.74
N SER A 232 -3.69 3.39 5.33
CA SER A 232 -4.41 2.33 4.61
C SER A 232 -5.72 1.96 5.28
N ASN A 233 -6.64 1.42 4.48
CA ASN A 233 -7.95 0.94 4.92
C ASN A 233 -8.37 -0.38 4.23
N THR A 234 -7.47 -1.04 3.51
CA THR A 234 -7.75 -2.30 2.79
C THR A 234 -6.94 -3.44 3.38
N THR A 235 -7.51 -4.65 3.40
CA THR A 235 -6.87 -5.83 4.00
C THR A 235 -6.26 -6.79 2.98
N ALA A 236 -6.60 -6.64 1.70
CA ALA A 236 -6.12 -7.53 0.65
C ALA A 236 -5.99 -6.86 -0.71
N ILE A 237 -5.04 -7.35 -1.50
CA ILE A 237 -4.95 -7.19 -2.95
C ILE A 237 -5.63 -8.42 -3.57
N SER A 238 -6.84 -8.23 -4.09
CA SER A 238 -7.70 -9.30 -4.64
C SER A 238 -8.15 -9.00 -6.06
N LEU A 239 -8.67 -10.03 -6.75
CA LEU A 239 -9.30 -9.92 -8.08
C LEU A 239 -10.64 -9.18 -8.02
N ASN A 240 -11.34 -9.28 -6.89
CA ASN A 240 -12.53 -8.50 -6.62
C ASN A 240 -12.18 -7.21 -5.90
N VAL A 241 -13.05 -6.21 -6.02
CA VAL A 241 -12.95 -4.96 -5.29
C VAL A 241 -12.87 -5.25 -3.78
N PRO A 242 -11.78 -4.86 -3.09
CA PRO A 242 -11.65 -5.09 -1.67
C PRO A 242 -12.66 -4.26 -0.89
N THR A 243 -13.13 -4.80 0.24
CA THR A 243 -13.95 -4.04 1.18
C THR A 243 -13.05 -3.08 1.97
N VAL A 244 -13.45 -1.81 2.04
CA VAL A 244 -12.78 -0.82 2.88
C VAL A 244 -13.13 -1.05 4.35
N SER A 245 -12.15 -0.92 5.24
CA SER A 245 -12.36 -1.02 6.68
C SER A 245 -13.28 0.09 7.18
N THR A 246 -14.18 -0.24 8.09
CA THR A 246 -15.04 0.74 8.77
C THR A 246 -14.27 1.57 9.79
N GLU A 247 -13.14 1.05 10.27
CA GLU A 247 -12.30 1.68 11.29
C GLU A 247 -10.82 1.57 10.95
N VAL A 248 -10.07 2.63 11.23
CA VAL A 248 -8.61 2.68 11.09
C VAL A 248 -8.01 3.31 12.34
N TYR A 249 -6.75 2.99 12.62
CA TYR A 249 -6.08 3.44 13.83
C TYR A 249 -4.85 4.28 13.49
N SER A 250 -4.73 5.42 14.17
CA SER A 250 -3.52 6.25 14.16
C SER A 250 -2.82 6.13 15.51
N LEU A 251 -1.50 6.34 15.53
CA LEU A 251 -0.68 6.20 16.72
C LEU A 251 0.01 7.51 17.04
N TYR A 252 -0.13 7.99 18.27
CA TYR A 252 0.65 9.09 18.80
C TYR A 252 1.58 8.57 19.90
N ARG A 253 2.90 8.73 19.77
CA ARG A 253 3.87 8.40 20.81
C ARG A 253 4.27 9.67 21.55
N SER A 254 4.21 9.62 22.88
CA SER A 254 4.76 10.64 23.78
C SER A 254 5.63 9.97 24.84
N GLY A 255 6.95 10.09 24.71
CA GLY A 255 7.92 9.38 25.53
C GLY A 255 7.68 7.86 25.59
N ALA A 256 7.45 7.33 26.79
CA ALA A 256 7.19 5.91 27.04
C ALA A 256 5.70 5.51 26.90
N ALA A 257 4.82 6.45 26.57
CA ALA A 257 3.40 6.19 26.34
C ALA A 257 3.07 6.34 24.85
N ALA A 258 2.07 5.60 24.40
CA ALA A 258 1.44 5.84 23.12
C ALA A 258 -0.08 5.89 23.25
N TYR A 259 -0.72 6.60 22.33
CA TYR A 259 -2.16 6.78 22.26
C TYR A 259 -2.61 6.26 20.92
N ARG A 260 -3.39 5.19 20.94
CA ARG A 260 -4.03 4.65 19.76
C ARG A 260 -5.36 5.37 19.57
N VAL A 261 -5.46 6.20 18.52
CA VAL A 261 -6.65 6.98 18.20
C VAL A 261 -7.43 6.24 17.12
N ARG A 262 -8.69 5.89 17.42
CA ARG A 262 -9.59 5.28 16.46
C ARG A 262 -10.20 6.34 15.54
N TYR A 263 -10.27 6.03 14.26
CA TYR A 263 -11.01 6.79 13.26
C TYR A 263 -12.05 5.86 12.63
N TRP A 264 -13.29 6.32 12.47
CA TRP A 264 -14.37 5.55 11.85
C TRP A 264 -14.84 6.21 10.57
N LEU A 265 -15.29 5.41 9.62
CA LEU A 265 -15.81 5.83 8.33
C LEU A 265 -17.02 6.78 8.53
N THR A 266 -17.08 7.84 7.74
CA THR A 266 -18.13 8.87 7.83
C THR A 266 -18.48 9.42 6.46
N ASP A 267 -19.74 9.88 6.34
CA ASP A 267 -20.24 10.58 5.15
C ASP A 267 -20.01 12.10 5.21
N MET A 268 -19.30 12.58 6.25
CA MET A 268 -18.95 13.99 6.38
C MET A 268 -17.97 14.42 5.29
N SER A 269 -18.11 15.67 4.84
CA SER A 269 -17.14 16.27 3.92
C SER A 269 -15.75 16.33 4.56
N TYR A 270 -14.74 15.95 3.78
CA TYR A 270 -13.34 16.07 4.20
C TYR A 270 -12.98 17.55 4.40
N ASP A 271 -12.40 17.84 5.55
CA ASP A 271 -11.84 19.15 5.90
C ASP A 271 -10.46 18.91 6.47
N GLU A 272 -9.44 19.32 5.72
CA GLU A 272 -8.03 19.18 6.05
C GLU A 272 -7.59 20.09 7.21
N THR A 273 -8.32 21.19 7.42
CA THR A 273 -8.01 22.17 8.47
C THR A 273 -8.64 21.83 9.82
N ALA A 274 -9.60 20.89 9.81
CA ALA A 274 -10.27 20.46 11.02
C ALA A 274 -9.33 19.65 11.92
N PHE A 275 -9.27 20.04 13.19
CA PHE A 275 -8.46 19.38 14.21
C PHE A 275 -9.28 18.90 15.40
N ALA A 276 -8.73 17.92 16.11
CA ALA A 276 -9.28 17.36 17.32
C ALA A 276 -8.19 17.30 18.40
N VAL A 277 -8.55 17.59 19.64
CA VAL A 277 -7.63 17.68 20.76
C VAL A 277 -7.87 16.48 21.68
N LEU A 278 -6.78 15.78 22.00
CA LEU A 278 -6.72 14.84 23.10
C LEU A 278 -6.13 15.55 24.31
N ASN A 279 -6.79 15.41 25.45
CA ASN A 279 -6.31 15.94 26.71
C ASN A 279 -6.36 14.81 27.74
N ASP A 280 -5.20 14.45 28.30
CA ASP A 280 -5.08 13.42 29.35
C ASP A 280 -4.76 14.00 30.74
N GLY A 281 -4.92 15.32 30.90
CA GLY A 281 -4.61 16.08 32.12
C GLY A 281 -3.16 16.58 32.18
N SER A 282 -2.20 15.79 31.69
CA SER A 282 -0.78 16.16 31.60
C SER A 282 -0.35 16.62 30.21
N THR A 283 -1.00 16.09 29.18
CA THR A 283 -0.64 16.24 27.78
C THR A 283 -1.87 16.69 27.00
N SER A 284 -1.72 17.78 26.25
CA SER A 284 -2.75 18.31 25.35
C SER A 284 -2.19 18.36 23.93
N VAL A 285 -2.69 17.50 23.06
CA VAL A 285 -2.15 17.31 21.70
C VAL A 285 -3.27 17.42 20.69
N SER A 286 -2.98 18.07 19.56
CA SER A 286 -3.89 18.26 18.45
C SER A 286 -3.59 17.28 17.32
N PHE A 287 -4.63 16.68 16.76
CA PHE A 287 -4.58 15.73 15.65
C PHE A 287 -5.50 16.19 14.52
N PRO A 288 -5.24 15.77 13.26
CA PRO A 288 -6.22 15.92 12.18
C PRO A 288 -7.53 15.23 12.55
N LYS A 289 -8.64 15.96 12.48
CA LYS A 289 -9.97 15.42 12.79
C LYS A 289 -10.45 14.46 11.70
N HIS A 290 -10.11 14.76 10.45
CA HIS A 290 -10.48 13.95 9.29
C HIS A 290 -9.25 13.31 8.66
N LEU A 291 -9.37 12.03 8.30
CA LEU A 291 -8.41 11.35 7.45
C LEU A 291 -9.10 11.02 6.13
N ARG A 292 -8.37 11.16 5.03
CA ARG A 292 -8.81 10.72 3.72
C ARG A 292 -7.88 9.62 3.25
N ILE A 293 -8.44 8.47 2.90
CA ILE A 293 -7.72 7.31 2.37
C ILE A 293 -8.49 6.87 1.12
N GLY A 294 -7.90 7.10 -0.05
CA GLY A 294 -8.60 6.98 -1.33
C GLY A 294 -9.84 7.90 -1.40
N SER A 295 -11.00 7.31 -1.66
CA SER A 295 -12.30 8.00 -1.66
C SER A 295 -12.98 8.06 -0.29
N ALA A 296 -12.50 7.29 0.69
CA ALA A 296 -13.11 7.19 2.01
C ALA A 296 -12.63 8.29 2.96
N VAL A 297 -13.56 8.82 3.76
CA VAL A 297 -13.30 9.82 4.80
C VAL A 297 -13.55 9.20 6.16
N TYR A 298 -12.60 9.37 7.07
CA TYR A 298 -12.69 8.88 8.44
C TYR A 298 -12.62 10.04 9.43
N THR A 299 -13.28 9.90 10.59
CA THR A 299 -13.21 10.88 11.68
C THR A 299 -12.97 10.23 13.04
N CYS A 300 -12.31 10.95 13.93
CA CYS A 300 -12.08 10.53 15.33
C CYS A 300 -13.02 11.21 16.33
N VAL A 301 -13.89 12.12 15.89
CA VAL A 301 -14.83 12.84 16.79
C VAL A 301 -16.21 12.96 16.13
N PRO A 302 -17.31 12.75 16.86
CA PRO A 302 -18.65 12.89 16.30
C PRO A 302 -19.01 14.36 16.00
N GLY A 303 -19.65 14.59 14.86
CA GLY A 303 -20.29 15.86 14.50
C GLY A 303 -19.34 17.06 14.56
N ARG A 304 -19.71 18.11 15.31
CA ARG A 304 -18.91 19.34 15.49
C ARG A 304 -17.95 19.29 16.68
N GLY A 305 -17.84 18.16 17.36
CA GLY A 305 -16.92 18.02 18.48
C GLY A 305 -15.47 18.26 18.05
N THR A 306 -14.67 18.69 19.01
CA THR A 306 -13.21 18.89 18.88
C THR A 306 -12.41 18.06 19.88
N GLN A 307 -13.06 17.28 20.75
CA GLN A 307 -12.37 16.51 21.78
C GLN A 307 -12.32 15.03 21.42
N VAL A 308 -11.13 14.46 21.37
CA VAL A 308 -10.89 13.01 21.21
C VAL A 308 -11.14 12.32 22.55
N ARG A 309 -12.09 11.40 22.57
CA ARG A 309 -12.48 10.62 23.78
C ARG A 309 -12.27 9.11 23.62
N ASN A 310 -11.87 8.70 22.43
CA ASN A 310 -11.73 7.32 21.99
C ASN A 310 -10.25 6.92 21.82
N ALA A 311 -9.34 7.62 22.48
CA ALA A 311 -7.93 7.31 22.47
C ALA A 311 -7.62 6.30 23.58
N GLU A 312 -6.95 5.21 23.21
CA GLU A 312 -6.47 4.21 24.15
C GLU A 312 -5.01 4.51 24.51
N LYS A 313 -4.74 4.81 25.78
CA LYS A 313 -3.36 5.00 26.28
C LYS A 313 -2.74 3.65 26.57
N ILE A 314 -1.65 3.35 25.88
CA ILE A 314 -0.89 2.10 26.00
C ILE A 314 0.57 2.40 26.34
N PRO A 315 1.29 1.51 27.04
CA PRO A 315 2.74 1.60 27.12
C PRO A 315 3.32 1.46 25.72
N TYR A 316 4.24 2.35 25.35
CA TYR A 316 4.96 2.22 24.08
C TYR A 316 6.09 1.20 24.28
N ASP A 317 5.89 0.03 23.69
CA ASP A 317 6.91 -0.99 23.56
C ASP A 317 7.32 -1.04 22.08
N GLY A 318 8.59 -0.72 21.81
CA GLY A 318 9.15 -0.77 20.47
C GLY A 318 9.11 -2.15 19.82
N SER A 319 8.81 -3.21 20.57
CA SER A 319 8.62 -4.56 20.03
C SER A 319 7.28 -4.75 19.31
N ARG A 320 6.25 -3.95 19.65
CA ARG A 320 4.88 -4.10 19.10
C ARG A 320 4.69 -3.42 17.74
N TYR A 321 5.59 -2.49 17.42
CA TYR A 321 5.52 -1.70 16.21
C TYR A 321 6.80 -1.87 15.43
N VAL A 322 6.67 -2.22 14.16
CA VAL A 322 7.81 -2.26 13.24
C VAL A 322 7.90 -0.91 12.54
N LEU A 323 9.05 -0.26 12.66
CA LEU A 323 9.33 1.02 12.02
C LEU A 323 10.24 0.81 10.81
N SER A 324 10.05 1.62 9.77
CA SER A 324 11.06 1.76 8.70
C SER A 324 12.35 2.37 9.27
N ALA A 325 13.48 2.19 8.57
CA ALA A 325 14.77 2.74 8.98
C ALA A 325 14.73 4.27 9.15
N ASP A 326 13.91 4.95 8.35
CA ASP A 326 13.67 6.39 8.43
C ASP A 326 12.57 6.78 9.45
N GLY A 327 11.96 5.83 10.15
CA GLY A 327 10.91 6.08 11.15
C GLY A 327 9.59 6.64 10.61
N ARG A 328 9.45 6.84 9.29
CA ARG A 328 8.25 7.44 8.69
C ARG A 328 7.10 6.46 8.58
N ILE A 329 7.38 5.19 8.31
CA ILE A 329 6.37 4.14 8.25
C ILE A 329 6.34 3.41 9.58
N CYS A 330 5.14 3.23 10.13
CA CYS A 330 4.88 2.45 11.33
C CYS A 330 3.83 1.39 11.04
N VAL A 331 4.12 0.15 11.42
CA VAL A 331 3.25 -1.00 11.19
C VAL A 331 2.94 -1.68 12.52
N SER A 332 1.68 -2.09 12.69
CA SER A 332 1.24 -2.87 13.86
C SER A 332 0.82 -4.31 13.53
N ALA A 333 0.66 -4.63 12.25
CA ALA A 333 0.23 -5.92 11.75
C ALA A 333 1.37 -6.71 11.13
N ALA A 334 1.16 -8.02 10.97
CA ALA A 334 2.05 -8.87 10.18
C ALA A 334 2.10 -8.39 8.70
N PRO A 335 3.21 -8.65 7.99
CA PRO A 335 3.29 -8.35 6.57
C PRO A 335 2.21 -9.09 5.79
N TYR A 336 1.65 -8.42 4.79
CA TYR A 336 0.66 -9.01 3.89
C TYR A 336 1.30 -9.98 2.90
N ALA A 337 2.49 -9.64 2.42
CA ALA A 337 3.32 -10.47 1.55
C ALA A 337 4.80 -10.22 1.83
N ILE A 338 5.63 -11.21 1.55
CA ILE A 338 7.09 -11.12 1.61
C ILE A 338 7.66 -11.25 0.22
N LEU A 339 8.82 -10.66 -0.02
CA LEU A 339 9.53 -10.84 -1.27
C LEU A 339 9.96 -12.31 -1.39
N SER A 340 9.53 -12.97 -2.45
CA SER A 340 9.82 -14.37 -2.71
C SER A 340 11.21 -14.54 -3.30
N THR A 341 11.78 -15.73 -3.14
CA THR A 341 13.00 -16.15 -3.84
C THR A 341 12.71 -16.67 -5.25
N VAL A 342 11.44 -16.69 -5.67
CA VAL A 342 11.04 -17.13 -7.02
C VAL A 342 11.51 -16.10 -8.04
N GLU A 343 12.42 -16.51 -8.92
CA GLU A 343 12.91 -15.69 -10.03
C GLU A 343 11.99 -15.78 -11.25
N ASP A 344 11.55 -16.99 -11.59
CA ASP A 344 10.62 -17.26 -12.70
C ASP A 344 9.26 -17.71 -12.17
N LEU A 345 8.28 -16.80 -12.25
CA LEU A 345 6.92 -17.04 -11.80
C LEU A 345 6.27 -18.21 -12.56
N TYR A 346 6.45 -18.30 -13.88
CA TYR A 346 5.76 -19.29 -14.69
C TYR A 346 6.37 -20.67 -14.51
N ALA A 347 7.70 -20.78 -14.46
CA ALA A 347 8.37 -22.04 -14.13
C ALA A 347 7.97 -22.54 -12.72
N ALA A 348 7.82 -21.64 -11.74
CA ALA A 348 7.35 -22.00 -10.41
C ALA A 348 5.90 -22.50 -10.40
N VAL A 349 5.02 -21.88 -11.20
CA VAL A 349 3.63 -22.34 -11.39
C VAL A 349 3.59 -23.72 -12.04
N GLU A 350 4.35 -23.92 -13.12
CA GLU A 350 4.43 -25.21 -13.80
C GLU A 350 4.93 -26.30 -12.87
N GLU A 351 6.03 -26.06 -12.14
CA GLU A 351 6.57 -27.02 -11.18
C GLU A 351 5.58 -27.35 -10.05
N ALA A 352 4.86 -26.34 -9.54
CA ALA A 352 3.81 -26.57 -8.56
C ALA A 352 2.69 -27.45 -9.13
N ASN A 353 2.25 -27.17 -10.36
CA ASN A 353 1.18 -27.92 -11.03
C ASN A 353 1.63 -29.32 -11.47
N ARG A 354 2.92 -29.56 -11.75
CA ARG A 354 3.47 -30.90 -12.08
C ARG A 354 3.33 -31.91 -10.93
N ARG A 355 3.29 -31.44 -9.68
CA ARG A 355 3.12 -32.30 -8.50
C ARG A 355 1.68 -32.80 -8.34
N ARG A 356 0.75 -32.28 -9.15
CA ARG A 356 -0.65 -32.67 -9.14
C ARG A 356 -0.81 -34.11 -9.65
N LYS A 357 -1.67 -34.87 -8.99
CA LYS A 357 -2.13 -36.16 -9.54
C LYS A 357 -3.05 -35.88 -10.74
N PRO A 358 -2.95 -36.66 -11.83
CA PRO A 358 -3.90 -36.51 -12.92
C PRO A 358 -5.34 -36.59 -12.37
N PRO A 359 -6.28 -35.83 -12.96
CA PRO A 359 -7.68 -35.91 -12.56
C PRO A 359 -8.11 -37.38 -12.56
N ARG A 360 -8.81 -37.80 -11.50
CA ARG A 360 -9.38 -39.15 -11.47
C ARG A 360 -10.27 -39.28 -12.69
N GLN A 361 -10.10 -40.36 -13.44
CA GLN A 361 -11.06 -40.67 -14.50
C GLN A 361 -12.46 -40.65 -13.89
N PRO A 362 -13.44 -40.02 -14.56
CA PRO A 362 -14.80 -40.03 -14.09
C PRO A 362 -15.24 -41.50 -13.89
N PRO A 363 -15.98 -41.81 -12.81
CA PRO A 363 -16.37 -43.19 -12.51
C PRO A 363 -17.26 -43.81 -13.60
N LEU A 364 -17.83 -42.96 -14.44
CA LEU A 364 -18.55 -43.33 -15.65
C LEU A 364 -17.75 -42.79 -16.84
N PRO A 365 -17.54 -43.58 -17.90
CA PRO A 365 -17.05 -43.02 -19.15
C PRO A 365 -18.05 -41.98 -19.65
N ASP A 366 -17.58 -41.03 -20.46
CA ASP A 366 -18.46 -40.16 -21.22
C ASP A 366 -19.35 -41.05 -22.08
N SER A 367 -20.58 -41.30 -21.64
CA SER A 367 -21.59 -41.92 -22.48
C SER A 367 -22.08 -40.85 -23.42
N ASP A 368 -22.02 -41.09 -24.73
CA ASP A 368 -22.83 -40.33 -25.67
C ASP A 368 -24.27 -40.41 -25.15
N LEU A 369 -24.78 -39.29 -24.66
CA LEU A 369 -26.18 -39.13 -24.30
C LEU A 369 -26.97 -39.19 -25.60
N ASP A 370 -27.22 -40.40 -26.08
CA ASP A 370 -28.22 -40.64 -27.10
C ASP A 370 -29.57 -40.49 -26.41
N PHE A 371 -30.12 -39.27 -26.45
CA PHE A 371 -31.49 -38.99 -26.01
C PHE A 371 -32.54 -39.72 -26.87
N HIS A 372 -32.12 -40.63 -27.76
CA HIS A 372 -32.93 -41.32 -28.74
C HIS A 372 -33.84 -40.32 -29.45
N TYR A 373 -33.22 -39.28 -30.02
CA TYR A 373 -33.94 -38.18 -30.68
C TYR A 373 -34.90 -38.70 -31.75
N GLU A 374 -34.56 -39.81 -32.40
CA GLU A 374 -35.41 -40.51 -33.36
C GLU A 374 -36.72 -41.00 -32.71
N ILE A 375 -36.65 -41.57 -31.50
CA ILE A 375 -37.84 -42.02 -30.75
C ILE A 375 -38.66 -40.82 -30.27
N ILE A 376 -38.00 -39.75 -29.81
CA ILE A 376 -38.69 -38.50 -29.43
C ILE A 376 -39.43 -37.89 -30.63
N GLU A 377 -38.79 -37.87 -31.81
CA GLU A 377 -39.38 -37.44 -33.08
C GLU A 377 -40.59 -38.30 -33.48
N GLU A 378 -40.48 -39.63 -33.39
CA GLU A 378 -41.60 -40.54 -33.65
C GLU A 378 -42.77 -40.30 -32.70
N LEU A 379 -42.52 -40.17 -31.40
CA LEU A 379 -43.55 -39.89 -30.41
C LEU A 379 -44.21 -38.52 -30.64
N ARG A 380 -43.45 -37.51 -31.08
CA ARG A 380 -44.01 -36.21 -31.49
C ARG A 380 -44.95 -36.34 -32.69
N LYS A 381 -44.58 -37.14 -33.69
CA LYS A 381 -45.45 -37.40 -34.86
C LYS A 381 -46.77 -38.08 -34.43
N TYR A 382 -46.72 -39.02 -33.50
CA TYR A 382 -47.92 -39.66 -32.94
C TYR A 382 -48.76 -38.71 -32.07
N ALA A 383 -48.14 -37.76 -31.36
CA ALA A 383 -48.84 -36.80 -30.51
C ALA A 383 -49.55 -35.67 -31.28
N ILE A 384 -49.06 -35.31 -32.48
CA ILE A 384 -49.64 -34.27 -33.34
C ILE A 384 -50.74 -34.84 -34.27
N GLY A 385 -50.75 -36.15 -34.50
CA GLY A 385 -51.74 -36.85 -35.32
C GLY A 385 -53.02 -37.27 -34.60
N ARG A 386 -53.31 -36.75 -33.39
CA ARG A 386 -54.55 -36.98 -32.65
C ARG A 386 -55.33 -35.70 -32.42
#